data_AF-A0A397PNQ4-F1
#
_entry.id   AF-A0A397PNQ4-F1
#
_cell.length_a   1.000
_cell.length_b   1.000
_cell.length_c   1.000
_cell.angle_alpha   90.00
_cell.angle_beta   90.00
_cell.angle_gamma   90.00
#
_symmetry.space_group_name_H-M   'P 1'
#
loop_
_entity.id
_entity.type
_entity.pdbx_description
1 polymer ?
#
loop_
_entity_poly.entity_id
_entity_poly.type
_entity_poly.pdbx_seq_one_letter_code
_entity_poly.pdbx_strand_id
1 'polypeptide(L)'
;MAFVVDAIEPNWTALIVFAAVWGVGCAGLFYLIGILPLSAAPAEVRRGAGPMLVLTSVGLVGALLVFSLLFAFAELRWTSLVVAGGMVFLFSPFVIQDLPEKLKDNKAGLSIVLVLTLAGLFLLYFVDGVASVRSMFA
;
A
#
# COMPACT_ATOMS: atom_id res chain seq x y z
N MET A 1 -10.63 19.17 -24.55
CA MET A 1 -10.17 19.16 -23.15
C MET A 1 -11.27 19.78 -22.31
N ALA A 2 -12.33 19.02 -22.03
CA ALA A 2 -13.44 19.48 -21.21
C ALA A 2 -13.08 19.21 -19.75
N PHE A 3 -12.94 20.27 -18.96
CA PHE A 3 -12.89 20.16 -17.50
C PHE A 3 -14.30 19.78 -17.04
N VAL A 4 -14.53 18.48 -16.90
CA VAL A 4 -15.81 17.91 -16.47
C VAL A 4 -16.03 18.25 -15.00
N VAL A 5 -16.92 19.21 -14.73
CA VAL A 5 -17.47 19.49 -13.41
C VAL A 5 -18.64 18.53 -13.15
N ASP A 6 -18.39 17.22 -13.04
CA ASP A 6 -19.42 16.23 -12.69
C ASP A 6 -19.24 15.66 -11.27
N ALA A 7 -20.11 16.09 -10.36
CA ALA A 7 -20.20 15.70 -8.94
C ALA A 7 -19.03 16.15 -8.03
N ILE A 8 -19.37 16.98 -7.04
CA ILE A 8 -18.43 17.54 -6.05
C ILE A 8 -17.92 16.48 -5.06
N GLU A 9 -18.69 15.42 -4.82
CA GLU A 9 -18.40 14.49 -3.72
C GLU A 9 -17.60 13.27 -4.23
N PRO A 10 -16.37 13.04 -3.75
CA PRO A 10 -15.68 11.79 -4.00
C PRO A 10 -16.44 10.64 -3.34
N ASN A 11 -16.36 9.43 -3.93
CA ASN A 11 -16.77 8.21 -3.26
C ASN A 11 -15.93 8.05 -1.98
N TRP A 12 -16.47 8.49 -0.85
CA TRP A 12 -15.76 8.54 0.44
C TRP A 12 -15.30 7.16 0.89
N THR A 13 -16.10 6.13 0.61
CA THR A 13 -15.74 4.74 0.91
C THR A 13 -14.50 4.33 0.12
N ALA A 14 -14.49 4.54 -1.19
CA ALA A 14 -13.33 4.25 -2.02
C ALA A 14 -12.11 5.09 -1.61
N LEU A 15 -12.32 6.34 -1.21
CA LEU A 15 -11.23 7.23 -0.79
C LEU A 15 -10.55 6.73 0.48
N ILE A 16 -11.34 6.30 1.48
CA ILE A 16 -10.81 5.75 2.74
C ILE A 16 -10.09 4.43 2.48
N VAL A 17 -10.69 3.54 1.69
CA VAL A 17 -10.06 2.25 1.32
C VAL A 17 -8.74 2.51 0.61
N PHE A 18 -8.73 3.37 -0.42
CA PHE A 18 -7.53 3.77 -1.14
C PHE A 18 -6.47 4.35 -0.20
N ALA A 19 -6.82 5.33 0.63
CA ALA A 19 -5.87 5.96 1.54
C ALA A 19 -5.23 4.95 2.51
N ALA A 20 -6.01 3.99 3.02
CA ALA A 20 -5.52 2.94 3.90
C ALA A 20 -4.57 1.98 3.17
N VAL A 21 -4.98 1.42 2.03
CA VAL A 21 -4.15 0.44 1.31
C VAL A 21 -2.91 1.08 0.67
N TRP A 22 -3.06 2.31 0.16
CA TRP A 22 -1.96 3.11 -0.37
C TRP A 22 -0.97 3.46 0.73
N GLY A 23 -1.45 3.82 1.93
CA GLY A 23 -0.61 4.07 3.10
C GLY A 23 0.22 2.86 3.49
N VAL A 24 -0.39 1.67 3.53
CA VAL A 24 0.34 0.41 3.76
C VAL A 24 1.38 0.15 2.67
N GLY A 25 1.01 0.34 1.40
CA GLY A 25 1.91 0.17 0.26
C GLY A 25 3.11 1.13 0.31
N CYS A 26 2.89 2.42 0.56
CA CYS A 26 3.95 3.41 0.69
C CYS A 26 4.85 3.12 1.90
N ALA A 27 4.26 2.80 3.05
CA ALA A 27 5.02 2.49 4.26
C ALA A 27 5.89 1.24 4.05
N GLY A 28 5.32 0.18 3.46
CA GLY A 28 6.06 -1.02 3.08
C GLY A 28 7.18 -0.74 2.09
N LEU A 29 6.94 0.12 1.09
CA LEU A 29 7.95 0.53 0.12
C LEU A 29 9.13 1.24 0.80
N PHE A 30 8.87 2.26 1.61
CA PHE A 30 9.92 2.99 2.33
C PHE A 30 10.68 2.09 3.31
N TYR A 31 9.98 1.20 4.00
CA TYR A 31 10.60 0.20 4.88
C TYR A 31 11.56 -0.72 4.09
N LEU A 32 11.13 -1.24 2.94
CA LEU A 32 11.95 -2.14 2.12
C LEU A 32 13.14 -1.43 1.46
N ILE A 33 12.99 -0.18 1.03
CA ILE A 33 14.10 0.63 0.52
C ILE A 33 15.19 0.79 1.60
N GLY A 34 14.80 0.95 2.87
CA GLY A 34 15.76 1.02 3.98
C GLY A 34 16.56 -0.27 4.23
N ILE A 35 16.10 -1.41 3.73
CA ILE A 35 16.77 -2.72 3.89
C ILE A 35 17.67 -3.06 2.68
N LEU A 36 17.45 -2.41 1.54
CA LEU A 36 18.21 -2.66 0.31
C LEU A 36 19.45 -1.75 0.22
N PRO A 37 20.62 -2.25 -0.23
CA PRO A 37 20.89 -3.58 -0.78
C PRO A 37 21.05 -4.69 0.29
N LEU A 38 20.60 -5.92 -0.03
CA LEU A 38 20.63 -7.09 0.88
C LEU A 38 22.01 -7.43 1.46
N SER A 39 23.10 -7.00 0.81
CA SER A 39 24.47 -7.19 1.31
C SER A 39 24.76 -6.39 2.59
N ALA A 40 24.12 -5.22 2.73
CA ALA A 40 24.22 -4.31 3.86
C ALA A 40 23.07 -4.47 4.87
N ALA A 41 22.10 -5.35 4.59
CA ALA A 41 20.98 -5.61 5.48
C ALA A 41 21.42 -6.18 6.85
N PRO A 42 20.64 -5.94 7.92
CA PRO A 42 20.90 -6.48 9.25
C PRO A 42 21.15 -7.99 9.24
N ALA A 43 22.05 -8.47 10.11
CA ALA A 43 22.49 -9.87 10.12
C ALA A 43 21.33 -10.87 10.27
N GLU A 44 20.27 -10.48 10.99
CA GLU A 44 19.06 -11.29 11.15
C GLU A 44 18.29 -11.41 9.84
N VAL A 45 18.06 -10.31 9.11
CA VAL A 45 17.35 -10.30 7.82
C VAL A 45 18.17 -10.95 6.70
N ARG A 46 19.51 -10.87 6.77
CA ARG A 46 20.40 -11.45 5.75
C ARG A 46 20.53 -12.97 5.81
N ARG A 47 20.17 -13.61 6.93
CA ARG A 47 20.37 -15.06 7.17
C ARG A 47 19.06 -15.85 7.14
N GLY A 48 19.16 -17.12 6.71
CA GLY A 48 18.03 -18.06 6.64
C GLY A 48 16.99 -17.61 5.61
N ALA A 49 15.70 -17.64 5.98
CA ALA A 49 14.59 -17.26 5.10
C ALA A 49 14.43 -15.74 4.86
N GLY A 50 15.26 -14.90 5.47
CA GLY A 50 15.11 -13.45 5.42
C GLY A 50 15.22 -12.81 4.02
N PRO A 51 16.19 -13.20 3.16
CA PRO A 51 16.24 -12.69 1.79
C PRO A 51 15.00 -13.06 0.96
N MET A 52 14.45 -14.27 1.14
CA MET A 52 13.24 -14.70 0.47
C MET A 52 12.01 -13.90 0.94
N LEU A 53 11.93 -13.61 2.24
CA LEU A 53 10.91 -12.73 2.81
C LEU A 53 10.99 -11.31 2.22
N VAL A 54 12.20 -10.74 2.06
CA VAL A 54 12.38 -9.42 1.45
C VAL A 54 11.91 -9.43 0.00
N LEU A 55 12.37 -10.40 -0.80
CA LEU A 55 11.96 -10.52 -2.21
C LEU A 55 10.45 -10.67 -2.38
N THR A 56 9.84 -11.51 -1.54
CA THR A 56 8.39 -11.73 -1.55
C THR A 56 7.63 -10.46 -1.14
N SER A 57 8.12 -9.76 -0.12
CA SER A 57 7.53 -8.49 0.34
C SER A 57 7.64 -7.41 -0.73
N VAL A 58 8.77 -7.30 -1.44
CA VAL A 58 8.95 -6.37 -2.57
C VAL A 58 7.92 -6.64 -3.66
N GLY A 59 7.76 -7.91 -4.05
CA GLY A 59 6.77 -8.29 -5.06
C GLY A 59 5.34 -7.95 -4.63
N LEU A 60 4.96 -8.29 -3.40
CA LEU A 60 3.61 -8.05 -2.88
C LEU A 60 3.31 -6.57 -2.66
N VAL A 61 4.26 -5.79 -2.14
CA VAL A 61 4.10 -4.33 -1.99
C VAL A 61 3.96 -3.68 -3.36
N GLY A 62 4.77 -4.10 -4.34
CA GLY A 62 4.63 -3.65 -5.73
C GLY A 62 3.25 -3.96 -6.30
N ALA A 63 2.76 -5.19 -6.11
CA ALA A 63 1.41 -5.58 -6.52
C ALA A 63 0.33 -4.73 -5.82
N LEU A 64 0.43 -4.51 -4.51
CA LEU A 64 -0.52 -3.69 -3.75
C LEU A 64 -0.56 -2.24 -4.26
N LEU A 65 0.59 -1.64 -4.56
CA LEU A 65 0.66 -0.29 -5.12
C LEU A 65 0.02 -0.22 -6.52
N VAL A 66 0.26 -1.20 -7.38
CA VAL A 66 -0.35 -1.26 -8.71
C VAL A 66 -1.87 -1.43 -8.61
N PHE A 67 -2.35 -2.40 -7.82
CA PHE A 67 -3.78 -2.65 -7.68
C PHE A 67 -4.52 -1.50 -7.00
N SER A 68 -3.92 -0.86 -6.00
CA SER A 68 -4.52 0.32 -5.35
C SER A 68 -4.62 1.51 -6.30
N LEU A 69 -3.66 1.72 -7.20
CA LEU A 69 -3.77 2.72 -8.26
C LEU A 69 -4.88 2.37 -9.25
N LEU A 70 -4.93 1.13 -9.74
CA LEU A 70 -5.99 0.68 -10.66
C LEU A 70 -7.38 0.87 -10.05
N PHE A 71 -7.55 0.48 -8.78
CA PHE A 71 -8.77 0.71 -8.00
C PHE A 71 -9.12 2.20 -7.92
N ALA A 72 -8.16 3.05 -7.53
CA ALA A 72 -8.37 4.48 -7.43
C ALA A 72 -8.71 5.13 -8.78
N PHE A 73 -8.09 4.68 -9.88
CA PHE A 73 -8.42 5.17 -11.22
C PHE A 73 -9.83 4.79 -11.67
N ALA A 74 -10.36 3.66 -11.20
CA ALA A 74 -11.72 3.22 -11.49
C ALA A 74 -12.77 3.94 -10.63
N GLU A 75 -12.47 4.15 -9.34
CA GLU A 75 -13.46 4.58 -8.34
C GLU A 75 -13.35 6.04 -7.90
N LEU A 76 -12.20 6.68 -8.10
CA LEU A 76 -11.93 8.04 -7.62
C LEU A 76 -11.75 9.04 -8.76
N ARG A 77 -12.12 10.29 -8.45
CA ARG A 77 -11.81 11.42 -9.33
C ARG A 77 -10.29 11.66 -9.34
N TRP A 78 -9.75 12.06 -10.48
CA TRP A 78 -8.32 12.32 -10.66
C TRP A 78 -7.76 13.28 -9.60
N THR A 79 -8.50 14.34 -9.25
CA THR A 79 -8.09 15.31 -8.22
C THR A 79 -7.97 14.66 -6.84
N SER A 80 -8.94 13.84 -6.44
CA SER A 80 -8.92 13.11 -5.16
C SER A 80 -7.77 12.10 -5.10
N LEU A 81 -7.53 11.38 -6.21
CA LEU A 81 -6.40 10.45 -6.32
C LEU A 81 -5.07 11.18 -6.12
N VAL A 82 -4.84 12.28 -6.85
CA VAL A 82 -3.58 13.03 -6.77
C VAL A 82 -3.38 13.66 -5.38
N VAL A 83 -4.42 14.28 -4.83
CA VAL A 83 -4.33 14.95 -3.52
C VAL A 83 -4.17 13.93 -2.40
N ALA A 84 -5.03 12.92 -2.30
CA ALA A 84 -4.95 11.92 -1.24
C ALA A 84 -3.72 11.02 -1.38
N GLY A 85 -3.44 10.56 -2.60
CA GLY A 85 -2.27 9.73 -2.89
C GLY A 85 -0.96 10.46 -2.63
N GLY A 86 -0.87 11.73 -3.04
CA GLY A 86 0.27 12.60 -2.78
C GLY A 86 0.47 12.86 -1.28
N MET A 87 -0.60 13.22 -0.55
CA MET A 87 -0.52 13.43 0.90
C MET A 87 -0.02 12.16 1.60
N VAL A 88 -0.67 11.02 1.37
CA VAL A 88 -0.28 9.76 2.02
C VAL A 88 1.15 9.37 1.67
N PHE A 89 1.57 9.49 0.41
CA PHE A 89 2.94 9.18 -0.01
C PHE A 89 3.96 10.11 0.67
N LEU A 90 3.70 11.42 0.70
CA LEU A 90 4.61 12.41 1.30
C LEU A 90 4.72 12.27 2.82
N PHE A 91 3.65 11.86 3.49
CA PHE A 91 3.63 11.68 4.94
C PHE A 91 4.02 10.25 5.40
N SER A 92 4.00 9.27 4.50
CA SER A 92 4.42 7.90 4.78
C SER A 92 5.82 7.75 5.42
N PRO A 93 6.89 8.48 5.01
CA PRO A 93 8.20 8.31 5.63
C PRO A 93 8.22 8.65 7.13
N PHE A 94 7.37 9.56 7.61
CA PHE A 94 7.30 9.90 9.04
C PHE A 94 6.86 8.70 9.89
N VAL A 95 5.94 7.88 9.37
CA VAL A 95 5.48 6.64 10.04
C VAL A 95 6.63 5.64 10.24
N ILE A 96 7.56 5.58 9.28
CA ILE A 96 8.71 4.67 9.34
C ILE A 96 9.84 5.23 10.20
N GLN A 97 9.97 6.56 10.29
CA GLN A 97 10.99 7.21 11.11
C GLN A 97 10.75 7.03 12.60
N ASP A 98 9.49 7.06 13.06
CA ASP A 98 9.11 6.90 14.47
C ASP A 98 9.00 5.43 14.92
N LEU A 99 9.32 4.48 14.05
CA LEU A 99 9.21 3.05 14.34
C LEU A 99 10.34 2.59 15.28
N PRO A 100 10.06 1.81 16.35
CA PRO A 100 11.10 1.36 17.27
C PRO A 100 12.14 0.48 16.56
N GLU A 101 13.41 0.60 16.95
CA GLU A 101 14.55 -0.09 16.33
C GLU A 101 14.36 -1.61 16.23
N LYS A 102 13.68 -2.21 17.23
CA LYS A 102 13.34 -3.65 17.25
C LYS A 102 12.46 -4.09 16.08
N LEU A 103 11.62 -3.21 15.55
CA LEU A 103 10.77 -3.46 14.38
C LEU A 103 11.48 -3.06 13.09
N LYS A 104 12.36 -2.06 13.14
CA LYS A 104 13.07 -1.56 11.96
C LYS A 104 14.06 -2.57 11.38
N ASP A 105 14.83 -3.24 12.23
CA ASP A 105 15.99 -4.05 11.79
C ASP A 105 15.80 -5.57 11.94
N ASN A 106 14.57 -6.02 12.23
CA ASN A 106 14.28 -7.42 12.51
C ASN A 106 13.30 -8.03 11.49
N LYS A 107 13.35 -9.37 11.35
CA LYS A 107 12.37 -10.20 10.64
C LYS A 107 10.94 -9.94 11.12
N ALA A 108 10.75 -9.54 12.38
CA ALA A 108 9.45 -9.19 12.92
C ALA A 108 8.79 -8.03 12.16
N GLY A 109 9.52 -6.94 11.91
CA GLY A 109 8.97 -5.81 11.13
C GLY A 109 8.66 -6.21 9.69
N LEU A 110 9.54 -6.99 9.06
CA LEU A 110 9.31 -7.52 7.72
C LEU A 110 8.05 -8.41 7.65
N SER A 111 7.82 -9.24 8.68
CA SER A 111 6.60 -10.05 8.76
C SER A 111 5.33 -9.20 8.94
N ILE A 112 5.42 -8.09 9.67
CA ILE A 112 4.30 -7.15 9.82
C ILE A 112 3.98 -6.47 8.49
N VAL A 113 5.00 -6.00 7.77
CA VAL A 113 4.83 -5.42 6.43
C VAL A 113 4.15 -6.43 5.51
N LEU A 114 4.60 -7.69 5.53
CA LEU A 114 4.01 -8.76 4.74
C LEU A 114 2.53 -8.99 5.08
N VAL A 115 2.19 -9.11 6.37
CA VAL A 115 0.82 -9.34 6.83
C VAL A 115 -0.09 -8.16 6.46
N LEU A 116 0.35 -6.92 6.69
CA LEU A 116 -0.41 -5.73 6.32
C LEU A 116 -0.60 -5.64 4.81
N THR A 117 0.43 -5.99 4.02
CA THR A 117 0.34 -5.99 2.56
C THR A 117 -0.69 -7.01 2.07
N LEU A 118 -0.67 -8.23 2.62
CA LEU A 118 -1.65 -9.26 2.30
C LEU A 118 -3.07 -8.87 2.71
N ALA A 119 -3.23 -8.26 3.89
CA ALA A 119 -4.51 -7.74 4.34
C ALA A 119 -5.04 -6.62 3.41
N GLY A 120 -4.16 -5.74 2.93
CA GLY A 120 -4.51 -4.70 1.96
C GLY A 120 -4.95 -5.26 0.61
N LEU A 121 -4.22 -6.27 0.10
CA LEU A 121 -4.60 -6.96 -1.14
C LEU A 121 -5.95 -7.68 -1.01
N PHE A 122 -6.15 -8.37 0.11
CA PHE A 122 -7.42 -9.03 0.42
C PHE A 122 -8.57 -8.02 0.51
N LEU A 123 -8.34 -6.87 1.14
CA LEU A 123 -9.33 -5.80 1.25
C LEU A 123 -9.74 -5.26 -0.13
N LEU A 124 -8.77 -5.00 -1.01
CA LEU A 124 -9.07 -4.57 -2.39
C LEU A 124 -9.90 -5.60 -3.14
N TYR A 125 -9.48 -6.87 -3.10
CA TYR A 125 -10.21 -7.96 -3.74
C TYR A 125 -11.65 -8.09 -3.22
N PHE A 126 -11.83 -7.94 -1.91
CA PHE A 126 -13.15 -8.01 -1.28
C PHE A 126 -14.04 -6.83 -1.70
N VAL A 127 -13.52 -5.61 -1.71
CA VAL A 127 -14.28 -4.41 -2.11
C VAL A 127 -14.68 -4.47 -3.59
N ASP A 128 -13.76 -4.86 -4.47
CA ASP A 128 -14.05 -5.03 -5.91
C ASP A 128 -15.11 -6.13 -6.13
N GLY A 129 -15.00 -7.25 -5.41
CA GLY A 129 -16.00 -8.31 -5.45
C GLY A 129 -17.38 -7.83 -5.03
N VAL A 130 -17.47 -7.05 -3.94
CA VAL A 130 -18.74 -6.45 -3.47
C VAL A 130 -19.32 -5.48 -4.51
N ALA A 131 -18.48 -4.64 -5.13
CA ALA A 131 -18.91 -3.73 -6.18
C ALA A 131 -19.45 -4.49 -7.41
N SER A 132 -18.76 -5.54 -7.85
CA SER A 132 -19.17 -6.38 -8.98
C SER A 132 -20.47 -7.15 -8.73
N VAL A 133 -20.74 -7.57 -7.49
CA VAL A 133 -22.02 -8.23 -7.14
C VAL A 133 -23.16 -7.22 -7.18
N ARG A 134 -22.94 -5.99 -6.70
CA ARG A 134 -23.97 -4.94 -6.65
C ARG A 134 -24.46 -4.53 -8.04
N SER A 135 -23.58 -4.55 -9.05
CA SER A 135 -23.94 -4.23 -10.44
C SER A 135 -24.76 -5.31 -11.15
N MET A 136 -24.83 -6.55 -10.62
CA MET A 136 -25.70 -7.60 -11.16
C MET A 136 -27.15 -7.50 -10.69
N PHE A 137 -27.40 -6.75 -9.61
CA PHE A 137 -28.73 -6.60 -8.99
C PHE A 137 -29.32 -5.18 -9.17
N ALA A 138 -28.63 -4.30 -9.89
CA ALA A 138 -29.08 -2.95 -10.24
C ALA A 138 -29.61 -2.94 -11.68
#